data_AF-A0ABD7QQR2-F1
#
_entry.id   AF-A0ABD7QQR2-F1
#
_cell.length_a   1.000
_cell.length_b   1.000
_cell.length_c   1.000
_cell.angle_alpha   90.00
_cell.angle_beta   90.00
_cell.angle_gamma   90.00
#
_symmetry.space_group_name_H-M   'P 1'
#
loop_
_entity.id
_entity.type
_entity.pdbx_description
1 polymer ?
#
loop_
_entity_poly.entity_id
_entity_poly.type
_entity_poly.pdbx_seq_one_letter_code
_entity_poly.pdbx_strand_id
1 'polypeptide(L)'
;MRSLDGMISRCGLLNAGGAGTGDDKVWEDINALFSLYRQPAASAPAVIASVGRPFYEVATGNPTKESVPVYFIGVWETVGSLGIPDDLALANLLDDPKKYAFHDTSLSPIVKNARHALALDEQRQSFIPTLWDNVAANPRVKQRWFVGVHSDVGGGYAQCGLSDIPLRWMMSEARDLGLELHPDIASQLKPDPQALLHDSVTGVFKLLHTCPRGVPQIVAGSADVDNSVLQRQSQPSLLHGGYRRLRALTPEHPITFDVFSRERWNETGVWLEAGVEYRFSASGKWMDSSIPCDADGTDDGKFYPGEAAQILASVADKLEMLWKGATKNQDVDFWLSRRVGTAPWFALIGVVANGAGAGGVPAVPQQLHQIFVIGSGCRFTPARSGYLYAYANDAWQMYDNNRGSVALTVSR
;
A
#
# COMPACT_ATOMS: atom_id res chain seq x y z
N MET A 1 -2.63 10.88 -11.94
CA MET A 1 -4.05 11.28 -12.04
C MET A 1 -4.45 12.31 -10.99
N ARG A 2 -4.24 12.08 -9.69
CA ARG A 2 -4.54 13.08 -8.63
C ARG A 2 -3.78 14.40 -8.81
N SER A 3 -2.51 14.36 -9.21
CA SER A 3 -1.73 15.57 -9.53
C SER A 3 -2.24 16.32 -10.76
N LEU A 4 -2.86 15.62 -11.72
CA LEU A 4 -3.46 16.25 -12.90
C LEU A 4 -4.74 17.02 -12.49
N ASP A 5 -5.60 16.40 -11.68
CA ASP A 5 -6.76 17.07 -11.12
C ASP A 5 -6.37 18.26 -10.23
N GLY A 6 -5.34 18.12 -9.39
CA GLY A 6 -4.77 19.22 -8.62
C GLY A 6 -4.27 20.36 -9.52
N MET A 7 -3.63 20.03 -10.65
CA MET A 7 -3.20 21.01 -11.64
C MET A 7 -4.39 21.69 -12.31
N ILE A 8 -5.42 20.97 -12.74
CA ILE A 8 -6.64 21.55 -13.33
C ILE A 8 -7.36 22.44 -12.31
N SER A 9 -7.52 21.99 -11.06
CA SER A 9 -8.13 22.77 -10.00
C SER A 9 -7.39 24.07 -9.74
N ARG A 10 -6.07 24.07 -9.83
CA ARG A 10 -5.24 25.22 -9.51
C ARG A 10 -5.04 26.17 -10.69
N CYS A 11 -4.86 25.63 -11.87
CA CYS A 11 -4.44 26.35 -13.07
C CYS A 11 -5.53 26.48 -14.13
N GLY A 12 -6.62 25.73 -14.05
CA GLY A 12 -7.65 25.61 -15.08
C GLY A 12 -7.26 24.63 -16.20
N LEU A 13 -8.21 24.34 -17.09
CA LEU A 13 -8.00 23.48 -18.25
C LEU A 13 -7.62 24.33 -19.49
N LEU A 14 -6.36 24.26 -19.90
CA LEU A 14 -5.84 24.99 -21.05
C LEU A 14 -6.57 24.55 -22.35
N ASN A 15 -7.06 25.52 -23.12
CA ASN A 15 -7.61 25.27 -24.44
C ASN A 15 -6.51 25.39 -25.50
N ALA A 16 -5.70 24.33 -25.64
CA ALA A 16 -4.57 24.29 -26.57
C ALA A 16 -4.97 24.55 -28.03
N GLY A 17 -6.15 24.08 -28.46
CA GLY A 17 -6.66 24.30 -29.82
C GLY A 17 -7.17 25.73 -30.05
N GLY A 18 -7.69 26.38 -29.01
CA GLY A 18 -8.22 27.74 -29.09
C GLY A 18 -7.16 28.84 -29.14
N ALA A 19 -5.90 28.54 -28.79
CA ALA A 19 -4.81 29.51 -28.81
C ALA A 19 -4.38 29.90 -30.23
N GLY A 20 -4.65 29.05 -31.24
CA GLY A 20 -4.21 29.26 -32.63
C GLY A 20 -2.68 29.25 -32.80
N THR A 21 -1.94 28.79 -31.79
CA THR A 21 -0.48 28.74 -31.77
C THR A 21 0.01 27.32 -31.99
N GLY A 22 1.10 27.14 -32.74
CA GLY A 22 1.69 25.82 -33.00
C GLY A 22 2.18 25.10 -31.72
N ASP A 23 2.54 23.83 -31.88
CA ASP A 23 2.86 22.88 -30.79
C ASP A 23 3.89 23.42 -29.77
N ASP A 24 4.92 24.14 -30.23
CA ASP A 24 5.97 24.68 -29.36
C ASP A 24 5.40 25.60 -28.27
N LYS A 25 4.44 26.45 -28.63
CA LYS A 25 3.80 27.38 -27.69
C LYS A 25 2.88 26.66 -26.71
N VAL A 26 2.21 25.60 -27.16
CA VAL A 26 1.38 24.75 -26.30
C VAL A 26 2.25 24.10 -25.23
N TRP A 27 3.42 23.56 -25.61
CA TRP A 27 4.37 22.99 -24.67
C TRP A 27 4.96 24.02 -23.71
N GLU A 28 5.29 25.23 -24.19
CA GLU A 28 5.72 26.33 -23.34
C GLU A 28 4.67 26.66 -22.26
N ASP A 29 3.39 26.73 -22.65
CA ASP A 29 2.29 27.00 -21.72
C ASP A 29 2.08 25.87 -20.71
N ILE A 30 2.11 24.61 -21.16
CA ILE A 30 2.02 23.44 -20.27
C ILE A 30 3.14 23.46 -19.23
N ASN A 31 4.38 23.71 -19.67
CA ASN A 31 5.54 23.76 -18.78
C ASN A 31 5.46 24.93 -17.79
N ALA A 32 4.97 26.09 -18.21
CA ALA A 32 4.76 27.24 -17.34
C ALA A 32 3.68 26.96 -16.28
N LEU A 33 2.55 26.36 -16.67
CA LEU A 33 1.47 25.98 -15.75
C LEU A 33 1.92 24.88 -14.78
N PHE A 34 2.67 23.89 -15.25
CA PHE A 34 3.23 22.84 -14.40
C PHE A 34 4.22 23.39 -13.37
N SER A 35 5.10 24.32 -13.79
CA SER A 35 6.01 25.02 -12.89
C SER A 35 5.26 25.81 -11.82
N LEU A 36 4.16 26.47 -12.18
CA LEU A 36 3.25 27.16 -11.27
C LEU A 36 2.58 26.21 -10.27
N TYR A 37 2.08 25.07 -10.75
CA TYR A 37 1.47 24.05 -9.92
C TYR A 37 2.42 23.50 -8.85
N ARG A 38 3.71 23.40 -9.16
CA ARG A 38 4.74 22.92 -8.21
C ARG A 38 5.15 23.96 -7.16
N GLN A 39 4.79 25.23 -7.32
CA GLN A 39 5.06 26.24 -6.30
C GLN A 39 4.14 26.03 -5.08
N PRO A 40 4.53 26.46 -3.86
CA PRO A 40 3.62 26.49 -2.72
C PRO A 40 2.34 27.29 -3.03
N ALA A 41 1.18 26.77 -2.63
CA ALA A 41 -0.12 27.39 -2.96
C ALA A 41 -0.24 28.84 -2.46
N ALA A 42 0.34 29.15 -1.30
CA ALA A 42 0.33 30.50 -0.72
C ALA A 42 1.15 31.53 -1.51
N SER A 43 2.05 31.10 -2.40
CA SER A 43 3.01 31.97 -3.09
C SER A 43 2.80 32.03 -4.59
N ALA A 44 1.97 31.16 -5.17
CA ALA A 44 1.76 31.15 -6.61
C ALA A 44 0.77 32.24 -7.04
N PRO A 45 1.08 33.00 -8.10
CA PRO A 45 0.16 33.97 -8.65
C PRO A 45 -1.08 33.28 -9.23
N ALA A 46 -2.20 34.01 -9.23
CA ALA A 46 -3.42 33.58 -9.90
C ALA A 46 -3.16 33.42 -11.40
N VAL A 47 -3.67 32.33 -11.98
CA VAL A 47 -3.66 32.15 -13.43
C VAL A 47 -4.89 32.86 -14.01
N ILE A 48 -4.65 33.78 -14.94
CA ILE A 48 -5.68 34.58 -15.60
C ILE A 48 -5.73 34.17 -17.08
N ALA A 49 -6.93 33.92 -17.61
CA ALA A 49 -7.11 33.60 -19.02
C ALA A 49 -6.77 34.81 -19.90
N SER A 50 -6.09 34.57 -21.02
CA SER A 50 -5.75 35.61 -21.99
C SER A 50 -6.03 35.14 -23.41
N VAL A 51 -6.08 36.07 -24.37
CA VAL A 51 -6.24 35.72 -25.79
C VAL A 51 -5.15 34.75 -26.25
N GLY A 52 -3.89 34.94 -25.81
CA GLY A 52 -2.76 34.07 -26.16
C GLY A 52 -2.61 32.81 -25.29
N ARG A 53 -3.50 32.63 -24.30
CA ARG A 53 -3.56 31.44 -23.44
C ARG A 53 -5.01 31.26 -22.96
N PRO A 54 -5.92 30.77 -23.83
CA PRO A 54 -7.31 30.59 -23.49
C PRO A 54 -7.51 29.31 -22.65
N PHE A 55 -8.56 29.32 -21.83
CA PHE A 55 -8.95 28.19 -21.00
C PHE A 55 -10.40 27.83 -21.28
N TYR A 56 -10.76 26.55 -21.15
CA TYR A 56 -12.15 26.12 -21.29
C TYR A 56 -13.02 26.77 -20.23
N GLU A 57 -14.19 27.27 -20.64
CA GLU A 57 -15.20 27.88 -19.77
C GLU A 57 -14.73 29.14 -19.00
N VAL A 58 -13.65 29.79 -19.44
CA VAL A 58 -13.12 31.02 -18.81
C VAL A 58 -13.02 32.14 -19.84
N ALA A 59 -13.68 33.27 -19.57
CA ALA A 59 -13.53 34.48 -20.37
C ALA A 59 -12.16 35.13 -20.14
N THR A 60 -11.60 35.74 -21.19
CA THR A 60 -10.36 36.53 -21.11
C THR A 60 -10.43 37.56 -19.97
N GLY A 61 -9.38 37.62 -19.15
CA GLY A 61 -9.28 38.51 -18.00
C GLY A 61 -9.77 37.92 -16.68
N ASN A 62 -10.40 36.74 -16.70
CA ASN A 62 -10.89 36.07 -15.49
C ASN A 62 -9.91 35.03 -14.94
N PRO A 63 -9.95 34.76 -13.62
CA PRO A 63 -9.18 33.69 -13.01
C PRO A 63 -9.65 32.31 -13.48
N THR A 64 -8.71 31.38 -13.63
CA THR A 64 -8.95 30.02 -14.13
C THR A 64 -9.01 28.96 -13.02
N LYS A 65 -8.70 29.36 -11.78
CA LYS A 65 -8.74 28.46 -10.62
C LYS A 65 -10.16 27.92 -10.44
N GLU A 66 -10.24 26.60 -10.28
CA GLU A 66 -11.49 25.85 -10.05
C GLU A 66 -12.58 26.08 -11.12
N SER A 67 -12.19 26.54 -12.32
CA SER A 67 -13.14 26.99 -13.34
C SER A 67 -13.85 25.86 -14.09
N VAL A 68 -13.26 24.67 -14.13
CA VAL A 68 -13.80 23.49 -14.83
C VAL A 68 -13.97 22.35 -13.82
N PRO A 69 -15.19 21.80 -13.69
CA PRO A 69 -15.44 20.65 -12.81
C PRO A 69 -14.90 19.35 -13.41
N VAL A 70 -14.40 18.45 -12.54
CA VAL A 70 -14.11 17.05 -12.90
C VAL A 70 -15.27 16.20 -12.41
N TYR A 71 -16.08 15.70 -13.34
CA TYR A 71 -17.31 14.96 -12.99
C TYR A 71 -17.02 13.61 -12.31
N PHE A 72 -15.97 12.91 -12.75
CA PHE A 72 -15.59 11.60 -12.23
C PHE A 72 -14.08 11.42 -12.25
N ILE A 73 -13.52 10.93 -11.14
CA ILE A 73 -12.14 10.46 -11.04
C ILE A 73 -12.12 9.02 -10.53
N GLY A 74 -11.63 8.11 -11.37
CA GLY A 74 -11.43 6.70 -11.01
C GLY A 74 -9.96 6.38 -10.93
N VAL A 75 -9.48 5.98 -9.74
CA VAL A 75 -8.10 5.51 -9.55
C VAL A 75 -8.07 4.09 -9.04
N TRP A 76 -7.05 3.36 -9.46
CA TRP A 76 -6.67 2.07 -8.91
C TRP A 76 -5.35 2.27 -8.19
N GLU A 77 -5.27 1.76 -6.96
CA GLU A 77 -4.02 1.60 -6.21
C GLU A 77 -3.05 2.79 -6.33
N THR A 78 -3.52 4.00 -6.01
CA THR A 78 -2.65 5.18 -5.98
C THR A 78 -1.58 4.98 -4.92
N VAL A 79 -0.30 4.97 -5.32
CA VAL A 79 0.86 4.87 -4.43
C VAL A 79 1.49 6.25 -4.24
N GLY A 80 1.81 6.58 -2.98
CA GLY A 80 2.42 7.83 -2.53
C GLY A 80 3.90 7.84 -2.79
N SER A 81 4.40 8.77 -3.63
CA SER A 81 5.81 8.94 -3.99
C SER A 81 6.52 7.67 -4.49
N LEU A 82 6.74 7.67 -5.81
CA LEU A 82 7.59 6.76 -6.57
C LEU A 82 7.20 5.27 -6.53
N GLY A 83 6.79 4.74 -7.69
CA GLY A 83 7.03 3.33 -8.02
C GLY A 83 8.52 2.95 -8.10
N ILE A 84 9.41 3.78 -7.51
CA ILE A 84 10.81 3.56 -7.26
C ILE A 84 10.95 3.53 -5.73
N PRO A 85 11.23 2.36 -5.14
CA PRO A 85 11.41 2.19 -3.70
C PRO A 85 12.29 3.28 -3.09
N ASP A 86 11.89 3.86 -1.95
CA ASP A 86 12.77 4.72 -1.13
C ASP A 86 14.07 3.99 -0.74
N ASP A 87 14.00 2.65 -0.67
CA ASP A 87 15.10 1.72 -0.42
C ASP A 87 16.12 1.65 -1.57
N LEU A 88 15.82 2.18 -2.75
CA LEU A 88 16.78 2.37 -3.85
C LEU A 88 17.40 3.76 -3.71
N ALA A 89 18.39 3.87 -2.81
CA ALA A 89 19.03 5.10 -2.36
C ALA A 89 19.65 6.02 -3.45
N LEU A 90 19.56 5.67 -4.73
CA LEU A 90 20.13 6.45 -5.82
C LEU A 90 19.16 7.40 -6.53
N ALA A 91 17.84 7.15 -6.51
CA ALA A 91 16.90 8.13 -7.08
C ALA A 91 16.80 9.39 -6.19
N ASN A 92 17.06 9.23 -4.88
CA ASN A 92 17.04 10.29 -3.88
C ASN A 92 18.30 11.20 -3.88
N LEU A 93 19.36 10.83 -4.62
CA LEU A 93 20.59 11.63 -4.75
C LEU A 93 20.52 12.70 -5.85
N LEU A 94 19.55 12.61 -6.76
CA LEU A 94 19.38 13.55 -7.87
C LEU A 94 18.15 14.45 -7.74
N ASP A 95 17.23 14.17 -6.82
CA ASP A 95 15.95 14.86 -6.78
C ASP A 95 15.40 15.00 -5.35
N ASP A 96 15.04 16.22 -4.97
CA ASP A 96 14.49 16.56 -3.65
C ASP A 96 13.11 15.89 -3.45
N PRO A 97 12.95 14.97 -2.47
CA PRO A 97 11.70 14.25 -2.20
C PRO A 97 10.50 15.18 -1.94
N LYS A 98 10.76 16.41 -1.46
CA LYS A 98 9.72 17.42 -1.24
C LYS A 98 9.09 17.93 -2.55
N LYS A 99 9.73 17.69 -3.70
CA LYS A 99 9.24 18.11 -5.02
C LYS A 99 8.24 17.14 -5.66
N TYR A 100 8.03 15.95 -5.06
CA TYR A 100 7.16 14.89 -5.57
C TYR A 100 6.16 14.34 -4.54
N ALA A 101 6.25 14.78 -3.28
CA ALA A 101 5.20 14.55 -2.30
C ALA A 101 3.88 15.14 -2.80
N PHE A 102 2.79 14.37 -2.67
CA PHE A 102 1.46 14.89 -3.00
C PHE A 102 1.21 16.14 -2.17
N HIS A 103 1.00 17.27 -2.87
CA HIS A 103 0.77 18.57 -2.22
C HIS A 103 -0.57 18.62 -1.46
N ASP A 104 -1.45 17.63 -1.65
CA ASP A 104 -2.72 17.47 -0.94
C ASP A 104 -3.25 16.03 -1.09
N THR A 105 -3.58 15.35 0.02
CA THR A 105 -4.29 14.05 0.06
C THR A 105 -5.80 14.21 0.17
N SER A 106 -6.28 15.44 0.36
CA SER A 106 -7.69 15.76 0.32
C SER A 106 -8.22 15.76 -1.11
N LEU A 107 -9.53 15.51 -1.25
CA LEU A 107 -10.18 15.57 -2.54
C LEU A 107 -10.37 17.02 -2.95
N SER A 108 -9.85 17.37 -4.12
CA SER A 108 -10.06 18.66 -4.78
C SER A 108 -11.55 19.08 -4.82
N PRO A 109 -11.86 20.37 -4.63
CA PRO A 109 -13.24 20.86 -4.65
C PRO A 109 -13.92 20.70 -6.03
N ILE A 110 -13.15 20.69 -7.12
CA ILE A 110 -13.72 20.54 -8.47
C ILE A 110 -14.17 19.11 -8.79
N VAL A 111 -13.69 18.11 -8.06
CA VAL A 111 -14.06 16.71 -8.28
C VAL A 111 -15.45 16.44 -7.73
N LYS A 112 -16.38 16.02 -8.58
CA LYS A 112 -17.75 15.72 -8.17
C LYS A 112 -17.91 14.30 -7.65
N ASN A 113 -17.18 13.34 -8.20
CA ASN A 113 -17.22 11.93 -7.79
C ASN A 113 -15.84 11.30 -7.87
N ALA A 114 -15.38 10.67 -6.79
CA ALA A 114 -14.11 9.96 -6.72
C ALA A 114 -14.31 8.50 -6.36
N ARG A 115 -13.59 7.61 -7.03
CA ARG A 115 -13.60 6.16 -6.81
C ARG A 115 -12.17 5.66 -6.70
N HIS A 116 -11.89 4.91 -5.63
CA HIS A 116 -10.60 4.25 -5.41
C HIS A 116 -10.80 2.74 -5.32
N ALA A 117 -10.22 1.99 -6.24
CA ALA A 117 -10.06 0.55 -6.09
C ALA A 117 -8.70 0.24 -5.43
N LEU A 118 -8.72 -0.50 -4.32
CA LEU A 118 -7.54 -0.80 -3.50
C LEU A 118 -7.24 -2.30 -3.49
N ALA A 119 -5.95 -2.66 -3.52
CA ALA A 119 -5.45 -4.02 -3.44
C ALA A 119 -5.28 -4.44 -1.99
N LEU A 120 -6.06 -5.44 -1.57
CA LEU A 120 -6.06 -5.97 -0.22
C LEU A 120 -4.80 -6.80 0.08
N ASP A 121 -4.26 -7.49 -0.92
CA ASP A 121 -3.22 -8.50 -0.76
C ASP A 121 -1.81 -8.01 -1.11
N GLU A 122 -1.64 -6.72 -1.46
CA GLU A 122 -0.32 -6.14 -1.71
C GLU A 122 0.52 -6.07 -0.42
N GLN A 123 1.74 -6.58 -0.49
CA GLN A 123 2.67 -6.66 0.65
C GLN A 123 3.96 -5.87 0.45
N ARG A 124 4.25 -5.36 -0.75
CA ARG A 124 5.46 -4.54 -0.96
C ARG A 124 5.30 -3.22 -0.21
N GLN A 125 6.26 -2.91 0.66
CA GLN A 125 6.21 -1.70 1.48
C GLN A 125 6.24 -0.42 0.62
N SER A 126 6.95 -0.45 -0.51
CA SER A 126 6.97 0.64 -1.49
C SER A 126 5.65 0.82 -2.26
N PHE A 127 4.65 -0.05 -2.07
CA PHE A 127 3.34 0.02 -2.74
C PHE A 127 2.20 0.30 -1.74
N ILE A 128 2.51 0.89 -0.59
CA ILE A 128 1.49 1.37 0.35
C ILE A 128 0.63 2.44 -0.34
N PRO A 129 -0.71 2.36 -0.23
CA PRO A 129 -1.56 3.22 -1.02
C PRO A 129 -1.70 4.58 -0.33
N THR A 130 -1.70 5.64 -1.11
CA THR A 130 -2.16 6.94 -0.66
C THR A 130 -3.67 6.97 -0.69
N LEU A 131 -4.28 6.78 0.46
CA LEU A 131 -5.73 6.89 0.62
C LEU A 131 -6.18 8.35 0.54
N TRP A 132 -7.41 8.57 0.13
CA TRP A 132 -8.09 9.84 0.38
C TRP A 132 -8.45 9.96 1.86
N ASP A 133 -8.36 11.18 2.37
CA ASP A 133 -8.78 11.51 3.73
C ASP A 133 -10.30 11.72 3.83
N ASN A 134 -10.85 11.56 5.04
CA ASN A 134 -12.24 11.91 5.39
C ASN A 134 -13.32 11.26 4.50
N VAL A 135 -13.07 10.05 3.98
CA VAL A 135 -13.99 9.35 3.07
C VAL A 135 -15.36 9.13 3.70
N ALA A 136 -15.43 8.70 4.96
CA ALA A 136 -16.69 8.47 5.66
C ALA A 136 -17.57 9.74 5.75
N ALA A 137 -16.97 10.92 5.76
CA ALA A 137 -17.67 12.20 5.82
C ALA A 137 -17.91 12.82 4.42
N ASN A 138 -17.36 12.23 3.35
CA ASN A 138 -17.41 12.79 2.01
C ASN A 138 -18.15 11.84 1.04
N PRO A 139 -19.46 12.07 0.81
CA PRO A 139 -20.27 11.18 -0.04
C PRO A 139 -19.82 11.14 -1.51
N ARG A 140 -18.94 12.06 -1.92
CA ARG A 140 -18.35 12.07 -3.27
C ARG A 140 -17.31 10.97 -3.45
N VAL A 141 -16.70 10.47 -2.36
CA VAL A 141 -15.62 9.48 -2.40
C VAL A 141 -16.16 8.10 -2.05
N LYS A 142 -15.85 7.11 -2.88
CA LYS A 142 -15.94 5.70 -2.49
C LYS A 142 -14.56 5.08 -2.60
N GLN A 143 -14.06 4.47 -1.53
CA GLN A 143 -12.86 3.65 -1.57
C GLN A 143 -13.25 2.22 -1.25
N ARG A 144 -12.79 1.27 -2.06
CA ARG A 144 -13.16 -0.12 -1.90
C ARG A 144 -11.95 -1.03 -2.09
N TRP A 145 -11.78 -1.97 -1.18
CA TRP A 145 -10.74 -2.98 -1.15
C TRP A 145 -11.20 -4.21 -1.90
N PHE A 146 -10.41 -4.63 -2.87
CA PHE A 146 -10.62 -5.80 -3.71
C PHE A 146 -9.54 -6.84 -3.42
N VAL A 147 -9.90 -8.10 -3.66
CA VAL A 147 -8.93 -9.21 -3.69
C VAL A 147 -7.84 -8.92 -4.72
N GLY A 148 -6.60 -9.27 -4.40
CA GLY A 148 -5.47 -9.11 -5.32
C GLY A 148 -4.34 -8.24 -4.79
N VAL A 149 -3.16 -8.39 -5.41
CA VAL A 149 -2.04 -7.46 -5.32
C VAL A 149 -2.23 -6.27 -6.28
N HIS A 150 -1.26 -5.33 -6.33
CA HIS A 150 -1.36 -4.08 -7.10
C HIS A 150 -1.90 -4.27 -8.54
N SER A 151 -1.32 -5.17 -9.34
CA SER A 151 -1.73 -5.40 -10.73
C SER A 151 -2.91 -6.35 -10.89
N ASP A 152 -3.29 -7.09 -9.85
CA ASP A 152 -4.57 -7.80 -9.79
C ASP A 152 -5.74 -6.85 -9.58
N VAL A 153 -5.48 -5.62 -9.12
CA VAL A 153 -6.50 -4.56 -9.02
C VAL A 153 -6.39 -3.56 -10.15
N GLY A 154 -5.20 -3.03 -10.42
CA GLY A 154 -4.96 -2.03 -11.47
C GLY A 154 -4.94 -2.58 -12.90
N GLY A 155 -4.80 -3.91 -13.06
CA GLY A 155 -4.53 -4.54 -14.33
C GLY A 155 -3.04 -4.56 -14.69
N GLY A 156 -2.66 -5.46 -15.60
CA GLY A 156 -1.28 -5.59 -16.10
C GLY A 156 -0.80 -7.04 -16.21
N TYR A 157 -1.41 -7.97 -15.48
CA TYR A 157 -1.19 -9.40 -15.69
C TYR A 157 -1.99 -9.91 -16.88
N ALA A 158 -1.51 -11.00 -17.51
CA ALA A 158 -2.21 -11.67 -18.59
C ALA A 158 -3.49 -12.37 -18.11
N GLN A 159 -3.47 -12.90 -16.88
CA GLN A 159 -4.64 -13.46 -16.21
C GLN A 159 -5.44 -12.32 -15.56
N CYS A 160 -6.53 -11.92 -16.21
CA CYS A 160 -7.33 -10.75 -15.83
C CYS A 160 -8.47 -11.02 -14.84
N GLY A 161 -8.64 -12.27 -14.38
CA GLY A 161 -9.82 -12.66 -13.59
C GLY A 161 -10.03 -11.81 -12.33
N LEU A 162 -8.96 -11.45 -11.62
CA LEU A 162 -9.04 -10.56 -10.46
C LEU A 162 -9.21 -9.09 -10.88
N SER A 163 -8.51 -8.60 -11.90
CA SER A 163 -8.54 -7.18 -12.31
C SER A 163 -9.82 -6.76 -13.03
N ASP A 164 -10.54 -7.73 -13.62
CA ASP A 164 -11.87 -7.52 -14.19
C ASP A 164 -12.93 -7.24 -13.11
N ILE A 165 -12.66 -7.53 -11.84
CA ILE A 165 -13.54 -7.22 -10.70
C ILE A 165 -13.59 -5.71 -10.44
N PRO A 166 -12.48 -5.04 -10.06
CA PRO A 166 -12.47 -3.60 -9.86
C PRO A 166 -12.71 -2.82 -11.15
N LEU A 167 -12.31 -3.32 -12.32
CA LEU A 167 -12.64 -2.69 -13.60
C LEU A 167 -14.16 -2.61 -13.81
N ARG A 168 -14.89 -3.72 -13.61
CA ARG A 168 -16.36 -3.71 -13.71
C ARG A 168 -17.00 -2.78 -12.70
N TRP A 169 -16.51 -2.77 -11.46
CA TRP A 169 -17.00 -1.84 -10.44
C TRP A 169 -16.82 -0.38 -10.88
N MET A 170 -15.63 -0.01 -11.34
CA MET A 170 -15.35 1.35 -11.81
C MET A 170 -16.23 1.74 -13.00
N MET A 171 -16.41 0.83 -13.96
CA MET A 171 -17.29 1.04 -15.11
C MET A 171 -18.75 1.27 -14.69
N SER A 172 -19.25 0.49 -13.73
CA SER A 172 -20.59 0.68 -13.17
C SER A 172 -20.72 2.05 -12.51
N GLU A 173 -19.77 2.41 -11.65
CA GLU A 173 -19.79 3.71 -10.95
C GLU A 173 -19.74 4.91 -11.90
N ALA A 174 -18.98 4.80 -12.99
CA ALA A 174 -18.91 5.85 -14.02
C ALA A 174 -20.19 5.90 -14.87
N ARG A 175 -20.74 4.74 -15.23
CA ARG A 175 -21.98 4.62 -16.03
C ARG A 175 -23.19 5.17 -15.27
N ASP A 176 -23.29 4.89 -13.97
CA ASP A 176 -24.36 5.41 -13.11
C ASP A 176 -24.35 6.95 -13.01
N LEU A 177 -23.22 7.57 -13.39
CA LEU A 177 -23.04 9.02 -13.48
C LEU A 177 -23.13 9.56 -14.92
N GLY A 178 -23.56 8.73 -15.87
CA GLY A 178 -23.83 9.12 -17.26
C GLY A 178 -22.68 8.90 -18.24
N LEU A 179 -21.57 8.26 -17.84
CA LEU A 179 -20.52 7.90 -18.80
C LEU A 179 -21.02 6.80 -19.73
N GLU A 180 -21.08 7.10 -21.02
CA GLU A 180 -21.35 6.10 -22.06
C GLU A 180 -20.10 5.27 -22.31
N LEU A 181 -20.25 3.95 -22.18
CA LEU A 181 -19.20 2.98 -22.46
C LEU A 181 -19.55 2.21 -23.73
N HIS A 182 -18.53 1.78 -24.46
CA HIS A 182 -18.74 0.93 -25.63
C HIS A 182 -19.53 -0.33 -25.22
N PRO A 183 -20.64 -0.68 -25.90
CA PRO A 183 -21.56 -1.72 -25.44
C PRO A 183 -20.89 -3.08 -25.22
N ASP A 184 -19.92 -3.42 -26.06
CA ASP A 184 -19.25 -4.73 -26.04
C ASP A 184 -18.11 -4.86 -25.02
N ILE A 185 -17.76 -3.79 -24.29
CA ILE A 185 -16.65 -3.85 -23.34
C ILE A 185 -16.99 -4.77 -22.16
N ALA A 186 -18.24 -4.78 -21.71
CA ALA A 186 -18.67 -5.58 -20.57
C ALA A 186 -18.61 -7.10 -20.86
N SER A 187 -18.86 -7.51 -22.11
CA SER A 187 -18.77 -8.92 -22.53
C SER A 187 -17.35 -9.47 -22.61
N GLN A 188 -16.34 -8.59 -22.60
CA GLN A 188 -14.92 -9.00 -22.63
C GLN A 188 -14.39 -9.34 -21.23
N LEU A 189 -15.05 -8.87 -20.17
CA LEU A 189 -14.63 -9.10 -18.80
C LEU A 189 -14.95 -10.53 -18.36
N LYS A 190 -13.99 -11.18 -17.69
CA LYS A 190 -14.10 -12.52 -17.12
C LYS A 190 -13.75 -12.52 -15.63
N PRO A 191 -14.55 -11.80 -14.83
CA PRO A 191 -14.26 -11.63 -13.41
C PRO A 191 -14.43 -12.93 -12.63
N ASP A 192 -13.41 -13.23 -11.84
CA ASP A 192 -13.38 -14.47 -11.07
C ASP A 192 -12.62 -14.24 -9.74
N PRO A 193 -13.34 -14.17 -8.60
CA PRO A 193 -12.72 -14.05 -7.27
C PRO A 193 -11.75 -15.19 -6.93
N GLN A 194 -11.83 -16.32 -7.65
CA GLN A 194 -11.01 -17.52 -7.44
C GLN A 194 -9.84 -17.64 -8.40
N ALA A 195 -9.67 -16.67 -9.30
CA ALA A 195 -8.55 -16.59 -10.21
C ALA A 195 -7.21 -16.56 -9.46
N LEU A 196 -6.13 -16.77 -10.21
CA LEU A 196 -4.76 -16.74 -9.72
C LEU A 196 -4.51 -15.43 -8.95
N LEU A 197 -4.13 -15.54 -7.67
CA LEU A 197 -3.63 -14.40 -6.90
C LEU A 197 -2.13 -14.35 -7.15
N HIS A 198 -1.66 -13.28 -7.78
CA HIS A 198 -0.26 -13.19 -8.17
C HIS A 198 0.63 -12.83 -6.97
N ASP A 199 1.83 -13.38 -6.95
CA ASP A 199 2.89 -12.94 -6.04
C ASP A 199 3.59 -11.71 -6.64
N SER A 200 3.36 -10.54 -6.03
CA SER A 200 4.01 -9.29 -6.44
C SER A 200 5.44 -9.17 -5.91
N VAL A 201 5.84 -9.99 -4.94
CA VAL A 201 7.17 -10.00 -4.32
C VAL A 201 8.08 -10.93 -5.12
N THR A 202 8.32 -10.58 -6.38
CA THR A 202 9.14 -11.37 -7.32
C THR A 202 10.31 -10.55 -7.87
N GLY A 203 11.31 -11.25 -8.43
CA GLY A 203 12.50 -10.62 -8.98
C GLY A 203 13.21 -9.71 -7.97
N VAL A 204 13.38 -8.44 -8.35
CA VAL A 204 14.04 -7.42 -7.52
C VAL A 204 13.25 -7.07 -6.26
N PHE A 205 11.92 -7.23 -6.26
CA PHE A 205 11.08 -6.91 -5.11
C PHE A 205 11.27 -7.89 -3.94
N LYS A 206 11.82 -9.10 -4.18
CA LYS A 206 12.22 -10.02 -3.09
C LYS A 206 13.29 -9.44 -2.18
N LEU A 207 14.08 -8.51 -2.70
CA LEU A 207 15.20 -7.89 -2.03
C LEU A 207 14.79 -6.70 -1.16
N LEU A 208 13.54 -6.25 -1.30
CA LEU A 208 13.01 -5.05 -0.65
C LEU A 208 12.12 -5.40 0.54
N HIS A 209 11.79 -4.39 1.33
CA HIS A 209 10.90 -4.59 2.46
C HIS A 209 9.47 -4.93 2.02
N THR A 210 8.88 -5.83 2.80
CA THR A 210 7.44 -6.12 2.75
C THR A 210 6.79 -5.63 4.04
N CYS A 211 5.48 -5.42 4.04
CA CYS A 211 4.70 -5.15 5.22
C CYS A 211 3.26 -5.70 5.04
N PRO A 212 2.57 -6.10 6.12
CA PRO A 212 1.16 -6.39 6.07
C PRO A 212 0.39 -5.16 5.64
N ARG A 213 -0.79 -5.36 5.07
CA ARG A 213 -1.64 -4.26 4.64
C ARG A 213 -2.55 -3.81 5.79
N GLY A 214 -2.62 -2.50 6.03
CA GLY A 214 -3.63 -1.90 6.90
C GLY A 214 -4.99 -1.85 6.21
N VAL A 215 -5.83 -2.85 6.44
CA VAL A 215 -7.12 -3.03 5.77
C VAL A 215 -8.28 -2.89 6.76
N PRO A 216 -9.49 -2.49 6.32
CA PRO A 216 -10.68 -2.58 7.15
C PRO A 216 -10.96 -4.03 7.54
N GLN A 217 -11.75 -4.22 8.60
CA GLN A 217 -12.18 -5.55 8.99
C GLN A 217 -13.01 -6.17 7.86
N ILE A 218 -12.66 -7.38 7.46
CA ILE A 218 -13.35 -8.14 6.42
C ILE A 218 -14.62 -8.72 7.04
N VAL A 219 -15.73 -8.01 6.86
CA VAL A 219 -17.06 -8.38 7.36
C VAL A 219 -18.10 -8.22 6.24
N ALA A 220 -19.09 -9.11 6.24
CA ALA A 220 -20.19 -9.04 5.29
C ALA A 220 -20.97 -7.72 5.45
N GLY A 221 -21.36 -7.10 4.33
CA GLY A 221 -22.09 -5.83 4.32
C GLY A 221 -21.21 -4.58 4.49
N SER A 222 -19.89 -4.72 4.60
CA SER A 222 -18.97 -3.57 4.57
C SER A 222 -19.08 -2.82 3.23
N ALA A 223 -19.17 -1.49 3.27
CA ALA A 223 -19.10 -0.66 2.06
C ALA A 223 -17.68 -0.58 1.50
N ASP A 224 -16.68 -0.77 2.37
CA ASP A 224 -15.25 -0.59 2.10
C ASP A 224 -14.61 -1.85 1.53
N VAL A 225 -15.21 -3.04 1.70
CA VAL A 225 -14.65 -4.32 1.21
C VAL A 225 -15.56 -4.87 0.13
N ASP A 226 -15.00 -5.19 -1.02
CA ASP A 226 -15.76 -5.79 -2.12
C ASP A 226 -16.14 -7.24 -1.82
N ASN A 227 -17.28 -7.67 -2.36
CA ASN A 227 -17.78 -9.03 -2.20
C ASN A 227 -16.81 -10.11 -2.71
N SER A 228 -15.93 -9.78 -3.65
CA SER A 228 -14.89 -10.70 -4.13
C SER A 228 -13.98 -11.22 -3.02
N VAL A 229 -13.63 -10.38 -2.04
CA VAL A 229 -12.82 -10.76 -0.86
C VAL A 229 -13.58 -11.79 -0.02
N LEU A 230 -14.85 -11.53 0.25
CA LEU A 230 -15.72 -12.41 1.04
C LEU A 230 -15.99 -13.73 0.32
N GLN A 231 -16.21 -13.69 -0.99
CA GLN A 231 -16.39 -14.88 -1.83
C GLN A 231 -15.14 -15.76 -1.77
N ARG A 232 -13.95 -15.19 -1.97
CA ARG A 232 -12.69 -15.93 -1.86
C ARG A 232 -12.44 -16.47 -0.46
N GLN A 233 -12.75 -15.70 0.59
CA GLN A 233 -12.62 -16.14 1.98
C GLN A 233 -13.51 -17.36 2.28
N SER A 234 -14.75 -17.35 1.79
CA SER A 234 -15.73 -18.44 2.00
C SER A 234 -15.46 -19.68 1.14
N GLN A 235 -14.86 -19.50 -0.03
CA GLN A 235 -14.61 -20.55 -1.01
C GLN A 235 -13.16 -20.46 -1.50
N PRO A 236 -12.15 -20.75 -0.68
CA PRO A 236 -10.76 -20.58 -1.09
C PRO A 236 -10.41 -21.35 -2.38
N SER A 237 -9.65 -20.70 -3.26
CA SER A 237 -9.10 -21.34 -4.46
C SER A 237 -8.13 -22.46 -4.07
N LEU A 238 -8.23 -23.61 -4.74
CA LEU A 238 -7.32 -24.75 -4.55
C LEU A 238 -5.85 -24.39 -4.81
N LEU A 239 -5.60 -23.32 -5.60
CA LEU A 239 -4.26 -22.84 -5.90
C LEU A 239 -3.56 -22.16 -4.71
N HIS A 240 -4.31 -21.63 -3.73
CA HIS A 240 -3.77 -20.80 -2.65
C HIS A 240 -4.14 -21.28 -1.24
N GLY A 241 -5.07 -22.24 -1.12
CA GLY A 241 -5.55 -22.69 0.18
C GLY A 241 -6.33 -21.59 0.91
N GLY A 242 -6.32 -21.62 2.24
CA GLY A 242 -7.09 -20.68 3.07
C GLY A 242 -6.77 -19.22 2.78
N TYR A 243 -7.79 -18.37 2.75
CA TYR A 243 -7.66 -16.94 2.46
C TYR A 243 -8.24 -16.10 3.59
N ARG A 244 -7.44 -15.19 4.16
CA ARG A 244 -7.86 -14.16 5.13
C ARG A 244 -8.80 -14.65 6.25
N ARG A 245 -8.54 -15.81 6.86
CA ARG A 245 -9.49 -16.45 7.80
C ARG A 245 -9.73 -15.55 9.03
N LEU A 246 -10.96 -15.13 9.28
CA LEU A 246 -11.32 -14.42 10.51
C LEU A 246 -11.37 -15.39 11.70
N ARG A 247 -10.69 -15.03 12.79
CA ARG A 247 -10.74 -15.72 14.09
C ARG A 247 -11.37 -14.79 15.11
N ALA A 248 -12.61 -15.08 15.49
CA ALA A 248 -13.33 -14.31 16.49
C ALA A 248 -12.73 -14.54 17.88
N LEU A 249 -12.18 -13.50 18.49
CA LEU A 249 -11.67 -13.51 19.85
C LEU A 249 -12.76 -13.00 20.80
N THR A 250 -13.16 -13.84 21.75
CA THR A 250 -14.14 -13.50 22.80
C THR A 250 -13.46 -13.52 24.15
N PRO A 251 -13.93 -12.76 25.16
CA PRO A 251 -13.39 -12.80 26.52
C PRO A 251 -13.30 -14.23 27.09
N GLU A 252 -14.22 -15.10 26.71
CA GLU A 252 -14.35 -16.45 27.25
C GLU A 252 -13.47 -17.49 26.54
N HIS A 253 -13.01 -17.19 25.31
CA HIS A 253 -12.29 -18.15 24.48
C HIS A 253 -10.98 -17.56 23.93
N PRO A 254 -9.85 -17.80 24.61
CA PRO A 254 -8.53 -17.55 24.05
C PRO A 254 -8.33 -18.34 22.76
N ILE A 255 -7.54 -17.79 21.85
CA ILE A 255 -7.21 -18.44 20.57
C ILE A 255 -5.73 -18.74 20.55
N THR A 256 -5.39 -19.98 20.25
CA THR A 256 -4.01 -20.43 20.04
C THR A 256 -3.76 -20.78 18.58
N PHE A 257 -2.60 -20.39 18.06
CA PHE A 257 -2.13 -20.75 16.72
C PHE A 257 -0.61 -20.75 16.68
N ASP A 258 -0.05 -21.47 15.71
CA ASP A 258 1.39 -21.54 15.49
C ASP A 258 1.88 -20.32 14.72
N VAL A 259 2.99 -19.75 15.18
CA VAL A 259 3.77 -18.72 14.49
C VAL A 259 5.03 -19.39 13.98
N PHE A 260 5.11 -19.61 12.66
CA PHE A 260 6.24 -20.25 12.02
C PHE A 260 7.38 -19.26 11.82
N SER A 261 8.60 -19.64 12.19
CA SER A 261 9.78 -18.76 12.13
C SER A 261 10.26 -18.46 10.71
N ARG A 262 9.89 -19.30 9.74
CA ARG A 262 10.19 -19.12 8.31
C ARG A 262 9.26 -18.10 7.65
N GLU A 263 8.06 -17.89 8.18
CA GLU A 263 7.09 -16.98 7.60
C GLU A 263 7.44 -15.54 7.98
N ARG A 264 7.63 -14.69 6.96
CA ARG A 264 7.92 -13.25 7.17
C ARG A 264 6.76 -12.55 7.87
N TRP A 265 5.54 -13.00 7.62
CA TRP A 265 4.32 -12.45 8.18
C TRP A 265 3.32 -13.59 8.45
N ASN A 266 3.21 -14.05 9.69
CA ASN A 266 2.16 -15.01 10.05
C ASN A 266 0.84 -14.25 10.20
N GLU A 267 -0.07 -14.46 9.26
CA GLU A 267 -1.44 -13.95 9.35
C GLU A 267 -2.22 -14.76 10.40
N THR A 268 -2.62 -14.10 11.49
CA THR A 268 -3.30 -14.78 12.60
C THR A 268 -4.81 -14.91 12.40
N GLY A 269 -5.39 -13.99 11.61
CA GLY A 269 -6.83 -13.85 11.47
C GLY A 269 -7.53 -13.14 12.62
N VAL A 270 -6.80 -12.71 13.66
CA VAL A 270 -7.36 -12.04 14.84
C VAL A 270 -7.44 -10.54 14.58
N TRP A 271 -8.62 -9.96 14.77
CA TRP A 271 -8.83 -8.52 14.75
C TRP A 271 -8.73 -7.95 16.17
N LEU A 272 -7.87 -6.96 16.37
CA LEU A 272 -7.71 -6.26 17.65
C LEU A 272 -8.44 -4.90 17.59
N GLU A 273 -9.25 -4.62 18.60
CA GLU A 273 -10.02 -3.40 18.76
C GLU A 273 -9.18 -2.30 19.43
N ALA A 274 -9.24 -1.07 18.90
CA ALA A 274 -8.62 0.08 19.53
C ALA A 274 -9.09 0.28 20.98
N GLY A 275 -8.15 0.55 21.90
CA GLY A 275 -8.44 0.81 23.30
C GLY A 275 -8.74 -0.43 24.14
N VAL A 276 -8.79 -1.62 23.56
CA VAL A 276 -8.98 -2.89 24.27
C VAL A 276 -7.62 -3.48 24.62
N GLU A 277 -7.41 -3.81 25.89
CA GLU A 277 -6.20 -4.53 26.31
C GLU A 277 -6.33 -6.02 25.94
N TYR A 278 -5.25 -6.58 25.41
CA TYR A 278 -5.13 -8.00 25.12
C TYR A 278 -3.93 -8.58 25.85
N ARG A 279 -4.03 -9.86 26.24
CA ARG A 279 -2.93 -10.64 26.81
C ARG A 279 -2.44 -11.69 25.80
N PHE A 280 -1.13 -11.75 25.67
CA PHE A 280 -0.40 -12.68 24.82
C PHE A 280 0.45 -13.60 25.67
N SER A 281 0.49 -14.88 25.32
CA SER A 281 1.43 -15.84 25.89
C SER A 281 1.90 -16.79 24.81
N ALA A 282 3.22 -16.99 24.71
CA ALA A 282 3.84 -17.86 23.73
C ALA A 282 4.57 -19.02 24.42
N SER A 283 4.55 -20.19 23.78
CA SER A 283 5.26 -21.37 24.26
C SER A 283 5.81 -22.18 23.10
N GLY A 284 6.78 -23.05 23.38
CA GLY A 284 7.49 -23.83 22.37
C GLY A 284 8.83 -23.20 22.00
N LYS A 285 9.46 -23.76 20.96
CA LYS A 285 10.77 -23.35 20.47
C LYS A 285 10.81 -23.44 18.94
N TRP A 286 11.52 -22.51 18.34
CA TRP A 286 11.89 -22.50 16.93
C TRP A 286 13.41 -22.45 16.79
N MET A 287 13.91 -22.56 15.56
CA MET A 287 15.34 -22.58 15.27
C MET A 287 15.70 -21.46 14.30
N ASP A 288 16.73 -20.70 14.67
CA ASP A 288 17.55 -19.87 13.79
C ASP A 288 18.70 -20.74 13.31
N SER A 289 18.66 -21.18 12.05
CA SER A 289 19.58 -22.20 11.52
C SER A 289 19.61 -23.48 12.39
N SER A 290 20.58 -23.60 13.29
CA SER A 290 20.78 -24.73 14.22
C SER A 290 20.63 -24.34 15.70
N ILE A 291 20.28 -23.09 15.98
CA ILE A 291 20.22 -22.51 17.33
C ILE A 291 18.77 -22.52 17.81
N PRO A 292 18.43 -23.30 18.85
CA PRO A 292 17.08 -23.31 19.39
C PRO A 292 16.82 -22.03 20.18
N CYS A 293 15.75 -21.32 19.83
CA CYS A 293 15.30 -20.11 20.48
C CYS A 293 13.87 -20.31 20.98
N ASP A 294 13.50 -19.67 22.08
CA ASP A 294 12.10 -19.53 22.49
C ASP A 294 11.55 -18.18 21.99
N ALA A 295 10.37 -17.80 22.48
CA ALA A 295 9.71 -16.58 22.07
C ALA A 295 10.38 -15.29 22.58
N ASP A 296 11.25 -15.36 23.59
CA ASP A 296 12.02 -14.20 24.08
C ASP A 296 13.27 -13.93 23.21
N GLY A 297 13.65 -14.89 22.36
CA GLY A 297 14.75 -14.76 21.41
C GLY A 297 16.08 -15.31 21.94
N THR A 298 17.20 -14.84 21.39
CA THR A 298 18.55 -15.17 21.90
C THR A 298 19.11 -14.04 22.76
N ASP A 299 19.78 -14.42 23.86
CA ASP A 299 20.31 -13.51 24.88
C ASP A 299 21.77 -13.07 24.63
N ASP A 300 22.38 -13.49 23.51
CA ASP A 300 23.82 -13.30 23.29
C ASP A 300 24.19 -12.13 22.36
N GLY A 301 23.19 -11.51 21.71
CA GLY A 301 23.37 -10.38 20.79
C GLY A 301 24.23 -10.68 19.55
N LYS A 302 24.57 -11.95 19.29
CA LYS A 302 25.45 -12.35 18.19
C LYS A 302 24.64 -12.84 17.00
N PHE A 303 24.85 -12.20 15.86
CA PHE A 303 24.44 -12.75 14.56
C PHE A 303 25.48 -13.78 14.10
N TYR A 304 25.06 -14.99 13.73
CA TYR A 304 25.97 -16.07 13.33
C TYR A 304 26.22 -16.04 11.81
N PRO A 305 27.36 -15.51 11.32
CA PRO A 305 27.46 -14.93 9.98
C PRO A 305 27.74 -15.91 8.83
N GLY A 306 27.86 -17.22 9.10
CA GLY A 306 28.44 -18.18 8.15
C GLY A 306 27.72 -18.27 6.80
N GLU A 307 26.40 -18.04 6.78
CA GLU A 307 25.56 -18.06 5.57
C GLU A 307 25.37 -16.65 4.96
N ALA A 308 25.51 -15.59 5.76
CA ALA A 308 25.29 -14.21 5.33
C ALA A 308 26.30 -13.75 4.26
N ALA A 309 27.55 -14.22 4.31
CA ALA A 309 28.57 -13.88 3.33
C ALA A 309 28.25 -14.41 1.91
N GLN A 310 27.67 -15.62 1.81
CA GLN A 310 27.28 -16.20 0.51
C GLN A 310 26.03 -15.52 -0.07
N ILE A 311 25.09 -15.15 0.81
CA ILE A 311 23.93 -14.34 0.43
C ILE A 311 24.41 -13.00 -0.11
N LEU A 312 25.26 -12.27 0.62
CA LEU A 312 25.85 -11.00 0.17
C LEU A 312 26.51 -11.08 -1.21
N ALA A 313 27.24 -12.16 -1.52
CA ALA A 313 27.84 -12.35 -2.83
C ALA A 313 26.79 -12.53 -3.94
N SER A 314 25.83 -13.44 -3.77
CA SER A 314 24.75 -13.68 -4.75
C SER A 314 23.83 -12.47 -4.99
N VAL A 315 23.83 -11.58 -4.01
CA VAL A 315 23.06 -10.35 -3.94
C VAL A 315 23.78 -9.22 -4.64
N ALA A 316 25.09 -9.08 -4.39
CA ALA A 316 25.94 -8.15 -5.11
C ALA A 316 25.84 -8.41 -6.61
N ASP A 317 25.86 -9.68 -7.05
CA ASP A 317 25.70 -10.05 -8.46
C ASP A 317 24.33 -9.63 -9.05
N LYS A 318 23.23 -9.80 -8.28
CA LYS A 318 21.88 -9.40 -8.69
C LYS A 318 21.68 -7.88 -8.69
N LEU A 319 22.36 -7.17 -7.80
CA LEU A 319 22.39 -5.71 -7.74
C LEU A 319 23.25 -5.14 -8.88
N GLU A 320 24.34 -5.80 -9.24
CA GLU A 320 25.21 -5.42 -10.36
C GLU A 320 24.46 -5.48 -11.71
N MET A 321 23.53 -6.44 -11.86
CA MET A 321 22.61 -6.47 -13.01
C MET A 321 21.66 -5.28 -13.09
N LEU A 322 21.34 -4.63 -11.96
CA LEU A 322 20.46 -3.46 -11.91
C LEU A 322 21.24 -2.14 -12.01
N TRP A 323 22.55 -2.13 -11.77
CA TRP A 323 23.30 -0.91 -11.50
C TRP A 323 24.77 -0.94 -11.98
N LYS A 324 25.07 -0.24 -13.08
CA LYS A 324 26.43 0.14 -13.51
C LYS A 324 26.89 1.50 -12.95
N GLY A 325 26.52 1.84 -11.71
CA GLY A 325 26.91 3.13 -11.13
C GLY A 325 26.56 3.34 -9.66
N ALA A 326 27.52 3.02 -8.79
CA ALA A 326 27.76 3.65 -7.49
C ALA A 326 26.64 3.70 -6.42
N THR A 327 26.67 2.75 -5.46
CA THR A 327 26.37 3.03 -4.04
C THR A 327 27.35 2.31 -3.11
N LYS A 328 27.69 2.97 -2.01
CA LYS A 328 28.49 2.43 -0.88
C LYS A 328 27.55 1.98 0.25
N ASN A 329 27.70 0.74 0.70
CA ASN A 329 27.39 0.13 2.01
C ASN A 329 26.00 0.23 2.67
N GLN A 330 25.09 1.14 2.33
CA GLN A 330 23.82 1.27 3.08
C GLN A 330 22.83 0.11 2.84
N ASP A 331 22.79 -0.43 1.64
CA ASP A 331 21.85 -1.51 1.28
C ASP A 331 22.22 -2.86 1.93
N VAL A 332 23.52 -3.06 2.21
CA VAL A 332 24.05 -4.27 2.86
C VAL A 332 23.71 -4.30 4.35
N ASP A 333 23.85 -3.16 5.05
CA ASP A 333 23.47 -3.03 6.46
C ASP A 333 21.96 -3.26 6.64
N PHE A 334 21.15 -2.81 5.68
CA PHE A 334 19.70 -3.00 5.64
C PHE A 334 19.30 -4.49 5.61
N TRP A 335 19.98 -5.36 4.84
CA TRP A 335 19.55 -6.77 4.67
C TRP A 335 19.88 -7.69 5.83
N LEU A 336 20.98 -7.39 6.51
CA LEU A 336 21.46 -8.16 7.65
C LEU A 336 21.02 -7.58 8.99
N SER A 337 20.25 -6.48 8.97
CA SER A 337 19.68 -5.88 10.17
C SER A 337 18.42 -6.62 10.64
N ARG A 338 18.24 -6.71 11.97
CA ARG A 338 16.96 -7.07 12.59
C ARG A 338 15.85 -6.17 12.07
N ARG A 339 14.68 -6.76 11.87
CA ARG A 339 13.46 -6.01 11.52
C ARG A 339 13.06 -4.99 12.59
N VAL A 340 13.18 -5.38 13.86
CA VAL A 340 13.00 -4.50 15.01
C VAL A 340 14.33 -4.38 15.75
N GLY A 341 15.08 -3.33 15.45
CA GLY A 341 16.43 -3.13 15.98
C GLY A 341 16.52 -3.02 17.51
N THR A 342 15.43 -2.64 18.19
CA THR A 342 15.36 -2.53 19.66
C THR A 342 14.99 -3.83 20.35
N ALA A 343 14.52 -4.85 19.63
CA ALA A 343 14.11 -6.13 20.19
C ALA A 343 15.23 -7.19 20.05
N PRO A 344 15.29 -8.21 20.92
CA PRO A 344 16.26 -9.29 20.79
C PRO A 344 16.17 -10.00 19.43
N TRP A 345 17.28 -10.60 19.00
CA TRP A 345 17.28 -11.47 17.82
C TRP A 345 16.29 -12.61 18.02
N PHE A 346 15.53 -12.92 16.98
CA PHE A 346 14.60 -14.04 16.96
C PHE A 346 13.47 -14.00 18.00
N ALA A 347 13.30 -12.89 18.73
CA ALA A 347 12.16 -12.68 19.62
C ALA A 347 10.84 -12.70 18.84
N LEU A 348 9.76 -13.17 19.45
CA LEU A 348 8.44 -13.13 18.88
C LEU A 348 7.91 -11.69 18.89
N ILE A 349 7.62 -11.16 17.70
CA ILE A 349 7.12 -9.81 17.49
C ILE A 349 5.66 -9.86 17.07
N GLY A 350 4.86 -8.97 17.65
CA GLY A 350 3.50 -8.67 17.23
C GLY A 350 3.44 -7.40 16.39
N VAL A 351 2.60 -7.42 15.36
CA VAL A 351 2.27 -6.24 14.55
C VAL A 351 0.77 -6.13 14.43
N VAL A 352 0.21 -4.99 14.79
CA VAL A 352 -1.16 -4.66 14.45
C VAL A 352 -1.14 -3.92 13.12
N ALA A 353 -1.69 -4.54 12.08
CA ALA A 353 -1.78 -4.00 10.73
C ALA A 353 -2.79 -2.85 10.69
N ASN A 354 -2.44 -1.74 11.35
CA ASN A 354 -3.29 -0.58 11.55
C ASN A 354 -2.71 0.70 10.94
N GLY A 355 -1.93 0.53 9.86
CA GLY A 355 -1.37 1.62 9.07
C GLY A 355 -2.39 2.40 8.29
N ALA A 356 -1.92 3.26 7.40
CA ALA A 356 -2.78 3.94 6.42
C ALA A 356 -3.81 2.95 5.85
N GLY A 357 -5.09 3.17 6.14
CA GLY A 357 -6.22 2.32 5.71
C GLY A 357 -6.96 1.54 6.77
N ALA A 358 -6.45 1.43 7.98
CA ALA A 358 -7.22 0.83 9.08
C ALA A 358 -8.11 1.87 9.78
N GLY A 359 -9.42 1.62 9.79
CA GLY A 359 -10.38 2.37 10.62
C GLY A 359 -10.77 3.77 10.12
N GLY A 360 -10.53 4.11 8.85
CA GLY A 360 -10.97 5.39 8.27
C GLY A 360 -10.24 6.64 8.77
N VAL A 361 -9.13 6.47 9.49
CA VAL A 361 -8.32 7.57 10.06
C VAL A 361 -7.27 8.04 9.03
N PRO A 362 -6.99 9.36 8.91
CA PRO A 362 -6.02 9.91 7.96
C PRO A 362 -4.64 9.26 8.05
N ALA A 363 -3.99 9.10 6.90
CA ALA A 363 -2.65 8.54 6.82
C ALA A 363 -1.60 9.55 7.34
N VAL A 364 -0.97 9.27 8.48
CA VAL A 364 0.27 9.97 8.86
C VAL A 364 1.44 9.24 8.21
N PRO A 365 2.29 9.89 7.38
CA PRO A 365 3.32 9.24 6.55
C PRO A 365 4.44 8.46 7.27
N GLN A 366 4.39 8.28 8.58
CA GLN A 366 5.54 7.77 9.36
C GLN A 366 5.21 6.70 10.40
N GLN A 367 3.94 6.30 10.56
CA GLN A 367 3.58 5.16 11.40
C GLN A 367 2.88 4.10 10.57
N LEU A 368 3.71 3.24 9.97
CA LEU A 368 3.28 2.09 9.18
C LEU A 368 2.35 1.22 10.01
N HIS A 369 2.77 0.72 11.17
CA HIS A 369 1.96 -0.16 12.02
C HIS A 369 2.38 -0.02 13.47
N GLN A 370 1.53 -0.41 14.41
CA GLN A 370 1.96 -0.62 15.79
C GLN A 370 2.69 -1.96 15.91
N ILE A 371 3.93 -1.91 16.37
CA ILE A 371 4.81 -3.07 16.55
C ILE A 371 5.14 -3.19 18.04
N PHE A 372 5.16 -4.41 18.57
CA PHE A 372 5.47 -4.67 19.98
C PHE A 372 6.15 -6.03 20.14
N VAL A 373 6.99 -6.17 21.16
CA VAL A 373 7.59 -7.46 21.52
C VAL A 373 6.54 -8.27 22.27
N ILE A 374 6.23 -9.47 21.76
CA ILE A 374 5.36 -10.40 22.47
C ILE A 374 6.17 -11.19 23.49
N GLY A 375 7.36 -11.67 23.11
CA GLY A 375 8.18 -12.51 23.99
C GLY A 375 7.46 -13.81 24.38
N SER A 376 7.80 -14.37 25.54
CA SER A 376 7.03 -15.41 26.22
C SER A 376 5.66 -14.94 26.69
N GLY A 377 5.46 -13.63 26.88
CA GLY A 377 4.16 -13.04 27.07
C GLY A 377 4.19 -11.54 27.34
N CYS A 378 3.10 -10.86 26.96
CA CYS A 378 2.95 -9.43 27.17
C CYS A 378 1.47 -9.04 27.30
N ARG A 379 1.24 -7.76 27.63
CA ARG A 379 -0.05 -7.09 27.45
C ARG A 379 0.12 -5.97 26.44
N PHE A 380 -0.88 -5.77 25.60
CA PHE A 380 -0.85 -4.72 24.60
C PHE A 380 -2.25 -4.16 24.35
N THR A 381 -2.34 -2.84 24.25
CA THR A 381 -3.57 -2.11 23.92
C THR A 381 -3.34 -1.36 22.61
N PRO A 382 -4.03 -1.73 21.50
CA PRO A 382 -3.87 -1.04 20.24
C PRO A 382 -4.44 0.39 20.36
N ALA A 383 -3.74 1.37 19.80
CA ALA A 383 -4.27 2.72 19.66
C ALA A 383 -5.25 2.82 18.48
N ARG A 384 -5.10 1.93 17.49
CA ARG A 384 -5.98 1.79 16.33
C ARG A 384 -6.29 0.32 16.08
N SER A 385 -7.51 0.03 15.64
CA SER A 385 -7.92 -1.34 15.33
C SER A 385 -7.19 -1.88 14.10
N GLY A 386 -6.96 -3.18 14.05
CA GLY A 386 -6.34 -3.82 12.89
C GLY A 386 -6.12 -5.32 13.09
N TYR A 387 -5.69 -5.99 12.02
CA TYR A 387 -5.35 -7.42 12.07
C TYR A 387 -4.00 -7.65 12.75
N LEU A 388 -3.94 -8.64 13.63
CA LEU A 388 -2.70 -9.09 14.24
C LEU A 388 -1.90 -9.97 13.27
N TYR A 389 -0.63 -9.65 13.16
CA TYR A 389 0.42 -10.47 12.55
C TYR A 389 1.49 -10.78 13.58
N ALA A 390 2.19 -11.89 13.38
CA ALA A 390 3.34 -12.24 14.21
C ALA A 390 4.51 -12.80 13.38
N TYR A 391 5.73 -12.66 13.89
CA TYR A 391 6.94 -13.21 13.24
C TYR A 391 8.11 -13.31 14.23
N ALA A 392 9.14 -14.08 13.89
CA ALA A 392 10.42 -14.13 14.60
C ALA A 392 11.31 -12.94 14.18
N ASN A 393 11.90 -12.19 15.11
CA ASN A 393 12.71 -10.98 14.82
C ASN A 393 14.08 -11.29 14.19
N ASP A 394 14.08 -11.81 12.99
CA ASP A 394 15.26 -12.15 12.22
C ASP A 394 15.63 -11.03 11.22
N ALA A 395 16.75 -11.18 10.53
CA ALA A 395 17.18 -10.31 9.45
C ALA A 395 16.27 -10.46 8.23
N TRP A 396 16.03 -9.36 7.53
CA TRP A 396 15.01 -9.29 6.46
C TRP A 396 15.15 -10.36 5.37
N GLN A 397 16.36 -10.83 5.08
CA GLN A 397 16.63 -11.81 4.02
C GLN A 397 17.08 -13.20 4.51
N MET A 398 17.05 -13.47 5.82
CA MET A 398 17.59 -14.72 6.39
C MET A 398 16.54 -15.78 6.74
N TYR A 399 15.24 -15.51 6.55
CA TYR A 399 14.15 -16.41 6.97
C TYR A 399 14.19 -17.84 6.41
N ASP A 400 14.88 -18.08 5.29
CA ASP A 400 14.90 -19.38 4.62
C ASP A 400 15.65 -20.48 5.38
N ASN A 401 16.53 -20.13 6.33
CA ASN A 401 17.23 -21.09 7.17
C ASN A 401 16.46 -21.40 8.48
N ASN A 402 15.36 -20.67 8.75
CA ASN A 402 14.55 -20.83 9.95
C ASN A 402 13.66 -22.07 9.89
N ARG A 403 13.43 -22.69 11.05
CA ARG A 403 12.60 -23.90 11.18
C ARG A 403 11.78 -23.89 12.47
N GLY A 404 10.65 -24.59 12.46
CA GLY A 404 9.79 -24.75 13.63
C GLY A 404 8.82 -23.58 13.83
N SER A 405 8.17 -23.58 14.99
CA SER A 405 7.15 -22.60 15.34
C SER A 405 7.04 -22.43 16.84
N VAL A 406 6.44 -21.32 17.27
CA VAL A 406 5.97 -21.12 18.65
C VAL A 406 4.45 -21.01 18.66
N ALA A 407 3.81 -21.61 19.66
CA ALA A 407 2.37 -21.52 19.85
C ALA A 407 2.04 -20.22 20.58
N LEU A 408 1.38 -19.29 19.89
CA LEU A 408 0.92 -18.01 20.42
C LEU A 408 -0.55 -18.12 20.83
N THR A 409 -0.84 -17.80 22.08
CA THR A 409 -2.19 -17.66 22.62
C THR A 409 -2.53 -16.20 22.84
N VAL A 410 -3.69 -15.78 22.34
CA VAL A 410 -4.23 -14.42 22.50
C VAL A 410 -5.54 -14.48 23.27
N SER A 411 -5.71 -13.59 24.24
CA SER A 411 -6.92 -13.45 25.07
C SER A 411 -7.26 -11.97 25.28
N ARG A 412 -8.54 -11.66 25.49
CA ARG A 412 -9.04 -10.33 25.82
C ARG A 412 -9.06 -10.11 27.33
#